data_AF-A0A957ICH2-F1
#
_entry.id   AF-A0A957ICH2-F1
#
_cell.length_a   1.000
_cell.length_b   1.000
_cell.length_c   1.000
_cell.angle_alpha   90.00
_cell.angle_beta   90.00
_cell.angle_gamma   90.00
#
_symmetry.space_group_name_H-M   'P 1'
#
loop_
_entity.id
_entity.type
_entity.pdbx_description
1 polymer ?
#
loop_
_entity_poly.entity_id
_entity_poly.type
_entity_poly.pdbx_seq_one_letter_code
_entity_poly.pdbx_strand_id
1 'polypeptide(L)'
;MSLLVWVNGRSLTAEENNPLPPPPFPPQPSELITGQPQAAVGGDYAVYLPFITRPDEIGPWVDTQNRQQVVNFYLNDYLASEGVSSGWTGNVGSCVAGTTSAAFKEAMLRRLNYFRAMAGVPALEGFLADYNNKAQAAALMMSAEDRLSHSPGTDWACYTESGSQGAGSSNLYLGVYGPSAI
;
A
#
# COMPACT_ATOMS: atom_id res chain seq x y z
N MET A 1 -4.88 9.02 8.54
CA MET A 1 -4.87 8.49 7.16
C MET A 1 -5.72 7.23 7.19
N SER A 2 -6.90 7.29 6.57
CA SER A 2 -7.82 6.15 6.45
C SER A 2 -7.49 5.39 5.18
N LEU A 3 -7.31 4.07 5.28
CA LEU A 3 -7.13 3.21 4.13
C LEU A 3 -8.37 2.33 4.00
N LEU A 4 -9.09 2.49 2.89
CA LEU A 4 -10.30 1.74 2.57
C LEU A 4 -10.00 0.45 1.86
N VAL A 5 -10.73 -0.60 2.24
CA VAL A 5 -10.61 -1.91 1.64
C VAL A 5 -11.95 -2.64 1.71
N TRP A 6 -12.73 -2.69 0.62
CA TRP A 6 -13.69 -3.78 0.35
C TRP A 6 -14.23 -3.79 -1.10
N VAL A 7 -14.48 -4.99 -1.65
CA VAL A 7 -15.05 -5.26 -2.99
C VAL A 7 -15.93 -6.53 -2.91
N ASN A 8 -17.20 -6.36 -3.29
CA ASN A 8 -18.27 -7.32 -3.62
C ASN A 8 -18.31 -8.72 -2.99
N GLY A 9 -19.34 -8.92 -2.16
CA GLY A 9 -19.82 -10.18 -1.57
C GLY A 9 -20.55 -11.10 -2.57
N ARG A 10 -20.16 -11.06 -3.84
CA ARG A 10 -20.38 -12.17 -4.76
C ARG A 10 -19.10 -12.99 -4.75
N SER A 11 -19.21 -14.23 -4.28
CA SER A 11 -18.17 -15.25 -4.39
C SER A 11 -17.66 -15.28 -5.83
N LEU A 12 -16.54 -14.61 -6.08
CA LEU A 12 -15.52 -15.17 -6.93
C LEU A 12 -14.68 -15.97 -5.95
N THR A 13 -14.72 -17.29 -6.11
CA THR A 13 -13.82 -18.20 -5.44
C THR A 13 -12.43 -17.57 -5.38
N ALA A 14 -11.92 -17.34 -4.18
CA ALA A 14 -10.54 -16.91 -3.94
C ALA A 14 -9.58 -18.08 -4.22
N GLU A 15 -9.80 -18.76 -5.34
CA GLU A 15 -8.89 -19.71 -5.94
C GLU A 15 -8.34 -19.01 -7.17
N GLU A 16 -7.01 -18.88 -7.20
CA GLU A 16 -6.22 -18.58 -8.41
C GLU A 16 -5.92 -17.12 -8.80
N ASN A 17 -5.85 -16.18 -7.84
CA ASN A 17 -4.99 -15.00 -8.01
C ASN A 17 -3.81 -15.08 -7.05
N ASN A 18 -3.01 -16.14 -7.19
CA ASN A 18 -1.64 -16.05 -6.70
C ASN A 18 -0.98 -14.90 -7.46
N PRO A 19 -0.48 -13.84 -6.79
CA PRO A 19 0.28 -12.83 -7.48
C PRO A 19 1.40 -13.53 -8.24
N LEU A 20 1.61 -13.15 -9.51
CA LEU A 20 2.71 -13.66 -10.31
C LEU A 20 3.97 -13.59 -9.45
N PRO A 21 4.80 -14.66 -9.42
CA PRO A 21 6.06 -14.61 -8.70
C PRO A 21 6.81 -13.35 -9.16
N PRO A 22 7.44 -12.62 -8.22
CA PRO A 22 8.17 -11.43 -8.59
C PRO A 22 9.16 -11.78 -9.71
N PRO A 23 9.31 -10.91 -10.73
CA PRO A 23 10.25 -11.17 -11.80
C PRO A 23 11.64 -11.47 -11.21
N PRO A 24 12.37 -12.46 -11.73
CA PRO A 24 13.68 -12.79 -11.21
C PRO A 24 14.57 -11.55 -11.29
N PHE A 25 15.12 -11.12 -10.16
CA PHE A 25 16.06 -10.01 -10.16
C PHE A 25 17.28 -10.38 -11.00
N PRO A 26 17.81 -9.45 -11.81
CA PRO A 26 19.06 -9.68 -12.50
C PRO A 26 20.16 -10.07 -11.49
N PRO A 27 21.11 -10.93 -11.90
CA PRO A 27 22.23 -11.32 -11.06
C PRO A 27 22.98 -10.08 -10.58
N GLN A 28 23.45 -10.12 -9.34
CA GLN A 28 24.30 -9.06 -8.80
C GLN A 28 25.52 -8.90 -9.72
N PRO A 29 25.83 -7.67 -10.18
CA PRO A 29 27.11 -7.41 -10.84
C PRO A 29 28.24 -7.87 -9.92
N SER A 30 29.13 -8.72 -10.44
CA SER A 30 30.24 -9.31 -9.69
C SER A 30 31.25 -8.30 -9.18
N GLU A 31 31.19 -7.07 -9.71
CA GLU A 31 32.07 -5.97 -9.35
C GLU A 31 31.28 -4.86 -8.65
N LEU A 32 31.69 -4.55 -7.42
CA LEU A 32 31.42 -3.25 -6.84
C LEU A 32 32.22 -2.23 -7.66
N ILE A 33 31.57 -1.18 -8.16
CA ILE A 33 32.30 -0.01 -8.70
C ILE A 33 33.02 0.63 -7.50
N THR A 34 34.28 0.26 -7.30
CA THR A 34 35.15 0.75 -6.21
C THR A 34 36.00 1.95 -6.62
N GLY A 35 35.85 2.44 -7.86
CA GLY A 35 36.53 3.63 -8.33
C GLY A 35 35.88 4.92 -7.84
N GLN A 36 36.69 5.94 -7.53
CA GLN A 36 36.20 7.32 -7.55
C GLN A 36 35.57 7.59 -8.93
N PRO A 37 34.41 8.25 -9.01
CA PRO A 37 33.77 8.52 -10.29
C PRO A 37 34.72 9.35 -11.16
N GLN A 38 35.19 8.73 -12.25
CA GLN A 38 35.83 9.45 -13.33
C GLN A 38 34.72 9.98 -14.24
N ALA A 39 34.73 11.28 -14.51
CA ALA A 39 33.94 11.83 -15.60
C ALA A 39 34.31 11.06 -16.88
N ALA A 40 33.34 10.38 -17.48
CA ALA A 40 33.48 9.87 -18.83
C ALA A 40 33.47 11.10 -19.77
N VAL A 41 34.62 11.73 -19.94
CA VAL A 41 34.78 12.83 -20.90
C VAL A 41 34.89 12.20 -22.28
N GLY A 42 33.74 12.01 -22.93
CA GLY A 42 33.62 11.47 -24.27
C GLY A 42 32.53 12.18 -25.06
N GLY A 43 32.89 13.28 -25.73
CA GLY A 43 32.02 14.03 -26.65
C GLY A 43 31.25 15.20 -26.02
N ASP A 44 30.59 15.99 -26.88
CA ASP A 44 29.87 17.26 -26.63
C ASP A 44 28.67 17.18 -25.65
N TYR A 45 28.54 16.09 -24.89
CA TYR A 45 27.45 15.84 -23.97
C TYR A 45 27.99 15.59 -22.56
N ALA A 46 27.62 16.45 -21.62
CA ALA A 46 27.81 16.19 -20.20
C ALA A 46 26.61 15.38 -19.68
N VAL A 47 26.83 14.13 -19.30
CA VAL A 47 25.82 13.34 -18.57
C VAL A 47 25.88 13.78 -17.11
N TYR A 48 24.91 14.60 -16.69
CA TYR A 48 24.68 14.89 -15.28
C TYR A 48 23.96 13.70 -14.64
N LEU A 49 24.72 12.74 -14.12
CA LEU A 49 24.18 11.81 -13.13
C LEU A 49 24.05 12.60 -11.83
N PRO A 50 22.83 12.82 -11.29
CA PRO A 50 22.71 13.39 -9.96
C PRO A 50 23.48 12.48 -9.01
N PHE A 51 24.45 13.05 -8.31
CA PHE A 51 25.13 12.38 -7.23
C PHE A 51 24.07 12.08 -6.17
N ILE A 52 23.58 10.84 -6.13
CA ILE A 52 22.72 10.40 -5.02
C ILE A 52 23.68 10.17 -3.85
N THR A 53 24.05 11.25 -3.16
CA THR A 53 24.88 11.18 -1.96
C THR A 53 24.11 10.38 -0.91
N ARG A 54 24.67 9.25 -0.50
CA ARG A 54 24.23 8.51 0.67
C ARG A 54 24.35 9.45 1.88
N PRO A 55 23.28 9.71 2.64
CA PRO A 55 23.46 10.38 3.92
C PRO A 55 24.28 9.47 4.84
N ASP A 56 25.30 10.03 5.50
CA ASP A 56 26.17 9.29 6.43
C ASP A 56 25.37 8.75 7.63
N GLU A 57 24.32 9.48 8.01
CA GLU A 57 23.30 9.03 8.96
C GLU A 57 22.05 8.59 8.21
N ILE A 58 21.93 7.29 8.03
CA ILE A 58 20.63 6.68 7.71
C ILE A 58 19.85 6.77 9.01
N GLY A 59 18.81 7.61 9.04
CA GLY A 59 17.85 7.66 10.15
C GLY A 59 17.19 6.28 10.37
N PRO A 60 16.03 6.18 11.04
CA PRO A 60 15.35 4.89 11.23
C PRO A 60 14.79 4.26 9.93
N TRP A 61 15.24 4.73 8.76
CA TRP A 61 14.77 4.36 7.43
C TRP A 61 15.60 3.22 6.83
N VAL A 62 15.07 2.63 5.76
CA VAL A 62 15.78 1.63 4.95
C VAL A 62 16.80 2.34 4.06
N ASP A 63 18.05 1.87 4.02
CA ASP A 63 19.03 2.31 3.04
C ASP A 63 18.61 1.79 1.67
N THR A 64 17.94 2.63 0.89
CA THR A 64 17.49 2.25 -0.46
C THR A 64 18.66 2.12 -1.44
N GLN A 65 19.88 2.53 -1.07
CA GLN A 65 21.10 2.29 -1.87
C GLN A 65 21.76 0.95 -1.53
N ASN A 66 21.41 0.34 -0.39
CA ASN A 66 21.87 -1.00 -0.04
C ASN A 66 20.90 -2.06 -0.57
N ARG A 67 21.25 -2.65 -1.72
CA ARG A 67 20.44 -3.70 -2.36
C ARG A 67 20.07 -4.83 -1.40
N GLN A 68 20.98 -5.29 -0.55
CA GLN A 68 20.69 -6.40 0.37
C GLN A 68 19.68 -5.98 1.44
N GLN A 69 19.76 -4.74 1.94
CA GLN A 69 18.79 -4.22 2.89
C GLN A 69 17.40 -4.11 2.26
N VAL A 70 17.31 -3.59 1.02
CA VAL A 70 16.04 -3.52 0.28
C VAL A 70 15.44 -4.90 0.03
N VAL A 71 16.26 -5.87 -0.39
CA VAL A 71 15.81 -7.27 -0.59
C VAL A 71 15.30 -7.86 0.72
N ASN A 72 16.04 -7.70 1.82
CA ASN A 72 15.61 -8.21 3.13
C ASN A 72 14.30 -7.55 3.58
N PHE A 73 14.15 -6.24 3.38
CA PHE A 73 12.94 -5.51 3.75
C PHE A 73 11.73 -5.95 2.91
N TYR A 74 11.93 -6.18 1.61
CA TYR A 74 10.89 -6.75 0.75
C TYR A 74 10.45 -8.13 1.23
N LEU A 75 11.40 -9.04 1.48
CA LEU A 75 11.08 -10.42 1.86
C LEU A 75 10.44 -10.51 3.25
N ASN A 76 10.90 -9.69 4.21
CA ASN A 76 10.50 -9.80 5.60
C ASN A 76 9.32 -8.89 5.98
N ASP A 77 9.12 -7.76 5.28
CA ASP A 77 8.08 -6.79 5.63
C ASP A 77 7.02 -6.65 4.55
N TYR A 78 7.40 -6.51 3.27
CA TYR A 78 6.42 -6.42 2.19
C TYR A 78 5.65 -7.74 2.08
N LEU A 79 6.33 -8.86 1.83
CA LEU A 79 5.67 -10.16 1.64
C LEU A 79 4.95 -10.65 2.89
N ALA A 80 5.39 -10.26 4.09
CA ALA A 80 4.74 -10.63 5.35
C ALA A 80 3.35 -10.00 5.55
N SER A 81 2.99 -8.98 4.75
CA SER A 81 1.61 -8.47 4.72
C SER A 81 0.66 -9.37 3.93
N GLU A 82 1.14 -10.18 2.98
CA GLU A 82 0.27 -10.90 2.03
C GLU A 82 -0.49 -12.07 2.66
N GLY A 83 -1.60 -12.47 2.03
CA GLY A 83 -2.36 -13.66 2.41
C GLY A 83 -3.17 -13.56 3.71
N VAL A 84 -3.20 -12.39 4.36
CA VAL A 84 -3.99 -12.17 5.57
C VAL A 84 -5.46 -11.94 5.20
N SER A 85 -6.35 -12.81 5.69
CA SER A 85 -7.79 -12.66 5.47
C SER A 85 -8.33 -11.39 6.13
N SER A 86 -9.23 -10.69 5.43
CA SER A 86 -9.87 -9.48 5.97
C SER A 86 -10.67 -9.77 7.24
N GLY A 87 -11.24 -10.96 7.36
CA GLY A 87 -12.19 -11.29 8.43
C GLY A 87 -13.36 -10.31 8.47
N TRP A 88 -13.77 -9.78 7.32
CA TRP A 88 -14.81 -8.75 7.25
C TRP A 88 -16.16 -9.29 7.74
N THR A 89 -16.83 -8.53 8.62
CA THR A 89 -18.08 -8.92 9.28
C THR A 89 -19.32 -8.20 8.75
N GLY A 90 -19.18 -7.40 7.69
CA GLY A 90 -20.27 -6.59 7.15
C GLY A 90 -21.16 -7.33 6.16
N ASN A 91 -22.11 -6.60 5.60
CA ASN A 91 -23.04 -7.08 4.59
C ASN A 91 -23.57 -5.92 3.73
N VAL A 92 -23.41 -6.01 2.41
CA VAL A 92 -23.85 -4.97 1.46
C VAL A 92 -25.37 -4.91 1.37
N GLY A 93 -26.02 -6.06 1.23
CA GLY A 93 -27.46 -6.15 1.02
C GLY A 93 -28.28 -5.56 2.17
N SER A 94 -27.73 -5.58 3.39
CA SER A 94 -28.33 -4.96 4.57
C SER A 94 -27.63 -3.68 5.03
N CYS A 95 -26.73 -3.10 4.21
CA CYS A 95 -25.95 -1.90 4.53
C CYS A 95 -25.24 -1.93 5.90
N VAL A 96 -24.69 -3.08 6.29
CA VAL A 96 -23.91 -3.25 7.51
C VAL A 96 -22.43 -3.11 7.16
N ALA A 97 -21.79 -2.04 7.62
CA ALA A 97 -20.38 -1.77 7.29
C ALA A 97 -19.43 -2.82 7.89
N GLY A 98 -19.77 -3.37 9.06
CA GLY A 98 -18.96 -4.36 9.76
C GLY A 98 -17.59 -3.82 10.19
N THR A 99 -16.63 -4.72 10.36
CA THR A 99 -15.22 -4.38 10.58
C THR A 99 -14.32 -5.46 9.99
N THR A 100 -13.03 -5.20 9.91
CA THR A 100 -11.99 -6.19 9.58
C THR A 100 -11.25 -6.66 10.83
N SER A 101 -10.62 -7.83 10.72
CA SER A 101 -9.84 -8.44 11.79
C SER A 101 -8.66 -7.57 12.22
N ALA A 102 -8.19 -7.75 13.45
CA ALA A 102 -6.98 -7.09 13.93
C ALA A 102 -5.75 -7.47 13.09
N ALA A 103 -5.59 -8.76 12.78
CA ALA A 103 -4.50 -9.25 11.94
C ALA A 103 -4.47 -8.58 10.57
N PHE A 104 -5.64 -8.36 9.97
CA PHE A 104 -5.73 -7.65 8.69
C PHE A 104 -5.29 -6.19 8.81
N LYS A 105 -5.74 -5.48 9.85
CA LYS A 105 -5.32 -4.10 10.11
C LYS A 105 -3.80 -4.02 10.31
N GLU A 106 -3.20 -4.96 11.03
CA GLU A 106 -1.75 -5.03 11.17
C GLU A 106 -1.02 -5.28 9.84
N ALA A 107 -1.56 -6.15 8.98
CA ALA A 107 -1.00 -6.39 7.65
C ALA A 107 -1.04 -5.13 6.76
N MET A 108 -2.14 -4.37 6.82
CA MET A 108 -2.28 -3.09 6.12
C MET A 108 -1.32 -2.03 6.67
N LEU A 109 -1.18 -1.94 7.99
CA LEU A 109 -0.26 -1.01 8.65
C LEU A 109 1.20 -1.31 8.27
N ARG A 110 1.57 -2.60 8.27
CA ARG A 110 2.89 -3.06 7.81
C ARG A 110 3.15 -2.65 6.36
N ARG A 111 2.20 -2.89 5.44
CA ARG A 111 2.37 -2.53 4.02
C ARG A 111 2.50 -1.02 3.83
N LEU A 112 1.70 -0.23 4.54
CA LEU A 112 1.79 1.22 4.50
C LEU A 112 3.13 1.72 5.06
N ASN A 113 3.57 1.17 6.19
CA ASN A 113 4.85 1.52 6.81
C ASN A 113 6.06 1.07 5.97
N TYR A 114 5.94 -0.03 5.21
CA TYR A 114 6.95 -0.42 4.21
C TYR A 114 7.20 0.71 3.20
N PHE A 115 6.14 1.22 2.55
CA PHE A 115 6.29 2.30 1.57
C PHE A 115 6.75 3.61 2.20
N ARG A 116 6.30 3.92 3.43
CA ARG A 116 6.76 5.10 4.17
C ARG A 116 8.26 5.01 4.47
N ALA A 117 8.76 3.87 4.94
CA ALA A 117 10.16 3.66 5.23
C ALA A 117 11.04 3.77 3.97
N MET A 118 10.60 3.21 2.85
CA MET A 118 11.29 3.33 1.55
C MET A 118 11.32 4.77 1.03
N ALA A 119 10.37 5.61 1.45
CA ALA A 119 10.31 7.03 1.11
C ALA A 119 10.97 7.96 2.16
N GLY A 120 11.59 7.41 3.21
CA GLY A 120 12.19 8.19 4.29
C GLY A 120 11.17 8.91 5.18
N VAL A 121 9.94 8.39 5.25
CA VAL A 121 8.83 8.96 6.02
C VAL A 121 8.59 8.14 7.30
N PRO A 122 8.40 8.78 8.48
CA PRO A 122 8.06 8.11 9.74
C PRO A 122 6.96 7.08 9.66
N ALA A 123 7.20 5.90 10.23
CA ALA A 123 6.17 4.89 10.40
C ALA A 123 4.97 5.47 11.18
N LEU A 124 3.77 5.02 10.83
CA LEU A 124 2.59 5.23 11.64
C LEU A 124 2.60 4.25 12.82
N GLU A 125 2.20 4.73 13.99
CA GLU A 125 2.10 3.92 15.20
C GLU A 125 0.84 3.04 15.22
N GLY A 126 -0.15 3.36 14.38
CA GLY A 126 -1.39 2.61 14.30
C GLY A 126 -2.49 3.35 13.54
N PHE A 127 -3.67 2.74 13.50
CA PHE A 127 -4.87 3.36 12.95
C PHE A 127 -5.76 3.92 14.05
N LEU A 128 -6.36 5.07 13.78
CA LEU A 128 -7.37 5.65 14.66
C LEU A 128 -8.73 5.01 14.38
N ALA A 129 -9.46 4.67 15.45
CA ALA A 129 -10.74 3.97 15.34
C ALA A 129 -11.77 4.74 14.50
N ASP A 130 -11.91 6.05 14.71
CA ASP A 130 -12.86 6.88 13.97
C ASP A 130 -12.58 6.90 12.47
N TYR A 131 -11.29 6.96 12.10
CA TYR A 131 -10.83 6.91 10.73
C TYR A 131 -11.10 5.54 10.11
N ASN A 132 -10.92 4.44 10.84
CA ASN A 132 -11.30 3.12 10.36
C ASN A 132 -12.82 2.97 10.21
N ASN A 133 -13.63 3.57 11.08
CA ASN A 133 -15.09 3.51 10.97
C ASN A 133 -15.58 4.28 9.74
N LYS A 134 -15.07 5.50 9.51
CA LYS A 134 -15.32 6.27 8.28
C LYS A 134 -14.84 5.51 7.04
N ALA A 135 -13.68 4.87 7.16
CA ALA A 135 -13.12 4.08 6.08
C ALA A 135 -14.06 2.96 5.68
N GLN A 136 -14.46 2.14 6.65
CA GLN A 136 -15.32 0.99 6.42
C GLN A 136 -16.71 1.38 5.90
N ALA A 137 -17.28 2.49 6.37
CA ALA A 137 -18.55 3.02 5.88
C ALA A 137 -18.46 3.46 4.42
N ALA A 138 -17.37 4.13 4.04
CA ALA A 138 -17.13 4.48 2.66
C ALA A 138 -16.94 3.22 1.80
N ALA A 139 -16.19 2.21 2.25
CA ALA A 139 -15.98 0.98 1.47
C ALA A 139 -17.31 0.29 1.17
N LEU A 140 -18.21 0.27 2.14
CA LEU A 140 -19.56 -0.23 1.96
C LEU A 140 -20.33 0.58 0.90
N MET A 141 -20.31 1.91 0.95
CA MET A 141 -20.99 2.77 -0.04
C MET A 141 -20.48 2.51 -1.46
N MET A 142 -19.16 2.47 -1.64
CA MET A 142 -18.52 2.24 -2.93
C MET A 142 -18.84 0.85 -3.48
N SER A 143 -18.95 -0.14 -2.59
CA SER A 143 -19.28 -1.50 -2.98
C SER A 143 -20.77 -1.69 -3.25
N ALA A 144 -21.65 -0.97 -2.55
CA ALA A 144 -23.09 -1.00 -2.79
C ALA A 144 -23.46 -0.30 -4.10
N GLU A 145 -22.72 0.76 -4.45
CA GLU A 145 -22.91 1.55 -5.66
C GLU A 145 -22.14 1.01 -6.88
N ASP A 146 -21.15 0.13 -6.66
CA ASP A 146 -20.21 -0.38 -7.68
C ASP A 146 -19.42 0.74 -8.40
N ARG A 147 -19.13 1.84 -7.68
CA ARG A 147 -18.48 3.04 -8.21
C ARG A 147 -17.55 3.70 -7.19
N LEU A 148 -16.54 4.42 -7.66
CA LEU A 148 -15.68 5.27 -6.84
C LEU A 148 -16.02 6.74 -7.00
N SER A 149 -16.06 7.45 -5.87
CA SER A 149 -16.17 8.90 -5.83
C SER A 149 -15.61 9.42 -4.51
N HIS A 150 -14.83 10.50 -4.54
CA HIS A 150 -14.47 11.23 -3.32
C HIS A 150 -15.62 12.09 -2.79
N SER A 151 -16.67 12.28 -3.58
CA SER A 151 -17.86 13.06 -3.24
C SER A 151 -19.11 12.25 -3.59
N PRO A 152 -19.39 11.14 -2.89
CA PRO A 152 -20.56 10.32 -3.16
C PRO A 152 -21.83 11.13 -2.90
N GLY A 153 -22.80 11.04 -3.81
CA GLY A 153 -24.09 11.70 -3.66
C GLY A 153 -24.90 11.05 -2.54
N THR A 154 -25.80 11.81 -1.91
CA THR A 154 -26.68 11.29 -0.85
C THR A 154 -27.68 10.24 -1.35
N ASP A 155 -27.81 10.10 -2.66
CA ASP A 155 -28.61 9.11 -3.38
C ASP A 155 -27.92 7.75 -3.57
N TRP A 156 -26.64 7.63 -3.22
CA TRP A 156 -25.90 6.37 -3.31
C TRP A 156 -26.47 5.27 -2.41
N ALA A 157 -26.36 4.02 -2.87
CA ALA A 157 -26.70 2.87 -2.05
C ALA A 157 -25.86 2.85 -0.75
N CYS A 158 -26.52 2.51 0.37
CA CYS A 158 -25.91 2.50 1.70
C CYS A 158 -25.24 3.81 2.14
N TYR A 159 -25.66 4.96 1.59
CA TYR A 159 -25.10 6.26 1.95
C TYR A 159 -25.11 6.50 3.46
N THR A 160 -23.98 6.98 3.97
CA THR A 160 -23.88 7.58 5.30
C THR A 160 -22.99 8.81 5.25
N GLU A 161 -23.25 9.78 6.10
CA GLU A 161 -22.41 10.97 6.23
C GLU A 161 -20.96 10.61 6.62
N SER A 162 -20.80 9.61 7.49
CA SER A 162 -19.48 9.10 7.89
C SER A 162 -18.72 8.48 6.72
N GLY A 163 -19.40 7.72 5.86
CA GLY A 163 -18.82 7.15 4.65
C GLY A 163 -18.52 8.21 3.59
N SER A 164 -19.35 9.24 3.42
CA SER A 164 -19.04 10.38 2.55
C SER A 164 -17.77 11.11 2.99
N GLN A 165 -17.62 11.39 4.29
CA GLN A 165 -16.41 11.98 4.86
C GLN A 165 -15.19 11.06 4.70
N GLY A 166 -15.39 9.75 4.90
CA GLY A 166 -14.35 8.74 4.67
C GLY A 166 -13.88 8.75 3.22
N ALA A 167 -14.80 8.78 2.27
CA ALA A 167 -14.53 8.84 0.84
C ALA A 167 -13.72 10.08 0.44
N GLY A 168 -14.11 11.25 0.94
CA GLY A 168 -13.45 12.52 0.64
C GLY A 168 -12.02 12.64 1.18
N SER A 169 -11.63 11.81 2.14
CA SER A 169 -10.32 11.87 2.81
C SER A 169 -9.47 10.60 2.68
N SER A 170 -9.90 9.63 1.86
CA SER A 170 -9.20 8.34 1.71
C SER A 170 -8.60 8.18 0.32
N ASN A 171 -7.58 7.33 0.21
CA ASN A 171 -7.23 6.75 -1.07
C ASN A 171 -8.24 5.66 -1.41
N LEU A 172 -8.82 5.72 -2.61
CA LEU A 172 -9.92 4.85 -3.04
C LEU A 172 -9.47 3.92 -4.15
N TYR A 173 -9.86 2.65 -4.04
CA TYR A 173 -9.60 1.63 -5.05
C TYR A 173 -10.80 0.69 -5.15
N LEU A 174 -11.06 0.16 -6.35
CA LEU A 174 -12.16 -0.75 -6.66
C LEU A 174 -11.63 -1.97 -7.41
N GLY A 175 -12.09 -3.17 -7.05
CA GLY A 175 -11.72 -4.43 -7.71
C GLY A 175 -10.80 -5.35 -6.89
N VAL A 176 -9.84 -4.79 -6.15
CA VAL A 176 -9.01 -5.54 -5.18
C VAL A 176 -8.99 -4.89 -3.81
N TYR A 177 -8.50 -5.64 -2.83
CA TYR A 177 -8.57 -5.31 -1.43
C TYR A 177 -7.32 -5.83 -0.70
N GLY A 178 -6.97 -5.22 0.42
CA GLY A 178 -5.86 -5.65 1.26
C GLY A 178 -4.52 -5.11 0.80
N PRO A 179 -3.41 -5.75 1.20
CA PRO A 179 -2.06 -5.30 0.87
C PRO A 179 -1.76 -5.21 -0.63
N SER A 180 -2.48 -5.97 -1.45
CA SER A 180 -2.41 -5.89 -2.93
C SER A 180 -2.97 -4.59 -3.51
N ALA A 181 -3.73 -3.81 -2.72
CA ALA A 181 -4.34 -2.55 -3.11
C ALA A 181 -3.59 -1.31 -2.59
N ILE A 182 -2.40 -1.49 -2.00
CA ILE A 182 -1.45 -0.41 -1.63
C ILE A 182 -0.22 -0.52 -2.53
#